data_AF-A7IMU9-F1
#
_entry.id   AF-A7IMU9-F1
#
_cell.length_a   1.000
_cell.length_b   1.000
_cell.length_c   1.000
_cell.angle_alpha   90.00
_cell.angle_beta   90.00
_cell.angle_gamma   90.00
#
_symmetry.space_group_name_H-M   'P 1'
#
loop_
_entity.id
_entity.type
_entity.pdbx_description
1 polymer ?
#
loop_
_entity_poly.entity_id
_entity_poly.type
_entity_poly.pdbx_seq_one_letter_code
_entity_poly.pdbx_strand_id
1 'polypeptide(L)'
;MTTPAPRHIPAHAPGPLPGAEPKPARLGGPLAVIFWCCCGITALPLAGLFTLIAEFGVAGARSALFDSFAGPGLQQQVLRFGLVPQVLLFAWAATVVVLTVAKARIAITLLPWMLVAVVAASAYGQFAIRDAISPDGADLGAFAALMPGLLAQAVGAATFFGYFREGRRPQAYYIRG
;
A
#
# COMPACT_ATOMS: atom_id res chain seq x y z
N MET A 1 43.94 13.85 61.14
CA MET A 1 43.94 14.63 59.89
C MET A 1 43.79 13.66 58.74
N THR A 2 42.57 13.51 58.20
CA THR A 2 42.24 12.58 57.13
C THR A 2 42.10 13.36 55.82
N THR A 3 42.99 13.09 54.87
CA THR A 3 42.93 13.60 53.49
C THR A 3 41.66 13.08 52.79
N PRO A 4 40.85 13.93 52.14
CA PRO A 4 39.70 13.45 51.39
C PRO A 4 40.16 12.83 50.06
N ALA A 5 39.61 11.66 49.74
CA ALA A 5 39.88 10.93 48.50
C ALA A 5 39.39 11.71 47.27
N PRO A 6 40.07 11.62 46.11
CA PRO A 6 39.67 12.30 44.89
C PRO A 6 38.34 11.72 44.36
N ARG A 7 37.36 12.60 44.14
CA ARG A 7 36.09 12.25 43.49
C ARG A 7 36.38 11.87 42.04
N HIS A 8 36.17 10.60 41.69
CA HIS A 8 36.04 10.17 40.30
C HIS A 8 34.82 10.87 39.69
N ILE A 9 35.07 11.87 38.82
CA ILE A 9 34.04 12.41 37.95
C ILE A 9 33.87 11.39 36.82
N PRO A 10 32.71 10.73 36.65
CA PRO A 10 32.49 9.86 35.51
C PRO A 10 32.60 10.70 34.24
N ALA A 11 33.51 10.30 33.34
CA ALA A 11 33.68 10.94 32.06
C ALA A 11 32.32 11.02 31.37
N HIS A 12 31.87 12.25 31.08
CA HIS A 12 30.70 12.48 30.24
C HIS A 12 30.85 11.64 28.97
N ALA A 13 29.86 10.79 28.71
CA ALA A 13 29.76 10.08 27.45
C ALA A 13 29.94 11.09 26.30
N PRO A 14 30.78 10.81 25.29
CA PRO A 14 31.05 11.76 24.23
C PRO A 14 29.73 12.14 23.56
N GLY A 15 29.36 13.42 23.71
CA GLY A 15 28.24 14.00 22.98
C GLY A 15 28.47 13.82 21.47
N PRO A 16 27.40 13.63 20.68
CA PRO A 16 27.53 13.46 19.24
C PRO A 16 28.27 14.68 18.66
N LEU A 17 29.36 14.40 17.93
CA LEU A 17 30.22 15.41 17.30
C LEU A 17 29.38 16.39 16.46
N PRO A 18 29.52 17.71 16.67
CA PRO A 18 28.86 18.70 15.82
C PRO A 18 29.55 18.66 14.45
N GLY A 19 28.87 18.04 13.48
CA GLY A 19 29.41 17.82 12.13
C GLY A 19 29.16 16.44 11.55
N ALA A 20 28.52 15.51 12.30
CA ALA A 20 28.00 14.30 11.68
C ALA A 20 26.87 14.66 10.71
N GLU A 21 27.21 14.74 9.42
CA GLU A 21 26.25 14.87 8.33
C GLU A 21 25.11 13.88 8.58
N PRO A 22 23.84 14.32 8.64
CA PRO A 22 22.73 13.42 8.88
C PRO A 22 22.68 12.43 7.71
N LYS A 23 23.15 11.21 7.95
CA LYS A 23 23.12 10.11 6.97
C LYS A 23 21.74 10.14 6.30
N PRO A 24 21.66 10.23 4.95
CA PRO A 24 20.38 10.43 4.28
C PRO A 24 19.44 9.33 4.75
N ALA A 25 18.32 9.74 5.36
CA ALA A 25 17.30 8.80 5.75
C ALA A 25 16.92 8.06 4.46
N ARG A 26 17.13 6.75 4.42
CA ARG A 26 16.66 5.90 3.33
C ARG A 26 15.40 5.22 3.85
N LEU A 27 14.31 5.31 3.09
CA LEU A 27 13.17 4.41 3.28
C LEU A 27 13.74 2.99 3.11
N GLY A 28 13.80 2.24 4.22
CA GLY A 28 14.47 0.94 4.23
C GLY A 28 13.81 -0.08 3.31
N GLY A 29 14.52 -1.19 3.06
CA GLY A 29 14.08 -2.32 2.21
C GLY A 29 12.64 -2.84 2.40
N PRO A 30 12.03 -2.81 3.60
CA PRO A 30 10.64 -3.27 3.77
C PRO A 30 9.61 -2.47 2.94
N LEU A 31 9.84 -1.17 2.73
CA LEU A 31 8.94 -0.36 1.91
C LEU A 31 9.07 -0.70 0.42
N ALA A 32 10.28 -1.04 -0.02
CA ALA A 32 10.53 -1.54 -1.36
C ALA A 32 9.90 -2.93 -1.58
N VAL A 33 9.90 -3.81 -0.58
CA VAL A 33 9.24 -5.12 -0.64
C VAL A 33 7.72 -4.98 -0.67
N ILE A 34 7.14 -4.12 0.17
CA ILE A 34 5.69 -3.86 0.15
C ILE A 34 5.29 -3.20 -1.17
N PHE A 35 6.05 -2.22 -1.63
CA PHE A 35 5.84 -1.59 -2.93
C PHE A 35 5.96 -2.62 -4.07
N TRP A 36 6.98 -3.49 -4.05
CA TRP A 36 7.16 -4.55 -5.05
C TRP A 36 6.01 -5.56 -5.04
N CYS A 37 5.55 -6.00 -3.88
CA CYS A 37 4.39 -6.89 -3.76
C CYS A 37 3.11 -6.21 -4.28
N CYS A 38 2.88 -4.94 -3.96
CA CYS A 38 1.75 -4.18 -4.50
C CYS A 38 1.86 -3.98 -6.02
N CYS A 39 3.05 -3.69 -6.53
CA CYS A 39 3.34 -3.59 -7.97
C CYS A 39 3.13 -4.92 -8.70
N GLY A 40 3.55 -6.04 -8.10
CA GLY A 40 3.35 -7.39 -8.64
C GLY A 40 1.87 -7.77 -8.74
N ILE A 41 1.06 -7.37 -7.75
CA ILE A 41 -0.40 -7.55 -7.80
C ILE A 41 -1.02 -6.69 -8.91
N THR A 42 -0.52 -5.46 -9.14
CA THR A 42 -0.96 -4.61 -10.27
C THR A 42 -0.38 -5.00 -11.62
N ALA A 43 0.63 -5.87 -11.68
CA ALA A 43 1.25 -6.30 -12.93
C ALA A 43 0.32 -7.18 -13.76
N LEU A 44 -0.52 -7.99 -13.12
CA LEU A 44 -1.55 -8.80 -13.78
C LEU A 44 -2.56 -7.96 -14.59
N PRO A 45 -3.21 -6.93 -14.01
CA PRO A 45 -4.10 -6.06 -14.77
C PRO A 45 -3.37 -5.21 -15.81
N LEU A 46 -2.13 -4.74 -15.54
CA LEU A 46 -1.33 -4.06 -16.57
C LEU A 46 -1.02 -4.99 -17.74
N ALA A 47 -0.66 -6.25 -17.48
CA ALA A 47 -0.42 -7.25 -18.50
C ALA A 47 -1.68 -7.50 -19.34
N GLY A 48 -2.85 -7.65 -18.70
CA GLY A 48 -4.13 -7.77 -19.41
C GLY A 48 -4.46 -6.55 -20.29
N LEU A 49 -4.17 -5.34 -19.81
CA LEU A 49 -4.31 -4.11 -20.58
C LEU A 49 -3.35 -4.06 -21.78
N PHE A 50 -2.10 -4.47 -21.59
CA PHE A 50 -1.12 -4.59 -22.68
C PHE A 50 -1.52 -5.65 -23.70
N THR A 51 -2.08 -6.78 -23.28
CA THR A 51 -2.62 -7.80 -24.17
C THR A 51 -3.79 -7.25 -24.99
N LEU A 52 -4.74 -6.55 -24.37
CA LEU A 52 -5.84 -5.89 -25.09
C LEU A 52 -5.35 -4.84 -26.09
N ILE A 53 -4.33 -4.06 -25.74
CA ILE A 53 -3.72 -3.08 -26.64
C ILE A 53 -2.98 -3.78 -27.79
N ALA A 54 -2.30 -4.89 -27.51
CA ALA A 54 -1.58 -5.67 -28.52
C ALA A 54 -2.52 -6.33 -29.53
N GLU A 55 -3.70 -6.80 -29.08
CA GLU A 55 -4.69 -7.47 -29.94
C GLU A 55 -5.62 -6.50 -30.67
N PHE A 56 -6.09 -5.44 -30.00
CA PHE A 56 -7.16 -4.55 -30.51
C PHE A 56 -6.69 -3.11 -30.76
N GLY A 57 -5.42 -2.80 -30.50
CA GLY A 57 -4.90 -1.44 -30.53
C GLY A 57 -5.38 -0.58 -29.35
N VAL A 58 -4.81 0.62 -29.19
CA VAL A 58 -5.15 1.52 -28.06
C VAL A 58 -6.63 1.96 -28.10
N ALA A 59 -7.16 2.22 -29.28
CA ALA A 59 -8.56 2.63 -29.46
C ALA A 59 -9.53 1.48 -29.14
N GLY A 60 -9.23 0.25 -29.60
CA GLY A 60 -10.04 -0.94 -29.32
C GLY A 60 -9.97 -1.40 -27.86
N ALA A 61 -8.79 -1.31 -27.23
CA ALA A 61 -8.64 -1.56 -25.80
C ALA A 61 -9.44 -0.54 -24.96
N ARG A 62 -9.44 0.72 -25.36
CA ARG A 62 -10.24 1.77 -24.71
C ARG A 62 -11.73 1.48 -24.84
N SER A 63 -12.24 1.19 -26.04
CA SER A 63 -13.66 0.87 -26.21
C SER A 63 -14.05 -0.39 -25.44
N ALA A 64 -13.24 -1.45 -25.48
CA ALA A 64 -13.49 -2.68 -24.73
C ALA A 64 -13.52 -2.45 -23.20
N LEU A 65 -12.64 -1.59 -22.68
CA LEU A 65 -12.69 -1.16 -21.27
C LEU A 65 -13.96 -0.36 -20.97
N PHE A 66 -14.33 0.61 -21.80
CA PHE A 66 -15.54 1.40 -21.58
C PHE A 66 -16.81 0.55 -21.68
N ASP A 67 -16.89 -0.37 -22.62
CA ASP A 67 -18.01 -1.33 -22.74
C ASP A 67 -18.08 -2.25 -21.52
N SER A 68 -16.93 -2.66 -20.98
CA SER A 68 -16.83 -3.42 -19.72
C SER A 68 -17.35 -2.63 -18.51
N PHE A 69 -17.13 -1.32 -18.49
CA PHE A 69 -17.61 -0.41 -17.45
C PHE A 69 -19.04 0.14 -17.68
N ALA A 70 -19.62 -0.02 -18.86
CA ALA A 70 -20.92 0.53 -19.22
C ALA A 70 -22.05 -0.52 -19.28
N GLY A 71 -21.77 -1.76 -19.67
CA GLY A 71 -22.84 -2.74 -19.89
C GLY A 71 -23.51 -3.29 -18.61
N PRO A 72 -24.84 -3.52 -18.62
CA PRO A 72 -25.61 -3.90 -17.44
C PRO A 72 -25.52 -5.40 -17.06
N GLY A 73 -24.68 -6.20 -17.74
CA GLY A 73 -24.61 -7.64 -17.54
C GLY A 73 -23.88 -8.05 -16.26
N LEU A 74 -24.27 -9.20 -15.69
CA LEU A 74 -23.65 -9.79 -14.49
C LEU A 74 -22.13 -9.94 -14.62
N GLN A 75 -21.66 -10.36 -15.80
CA GLN A 75 -20.24 -10.56 -16.11
C GLN A 75 -19.47 -9.22 -16.07
N GLN A 76 -20.09 -8.13 -16.55
CA GLN A 76 -19.54 -6.78 -16.50
C GLN A 76 -19.54 -6.24 -15.07
N GLN A 77 -20.57 -6.54 -14.28
CA GLN A 77 -20.63 -6.16 -12.87
C GLN A 77 -19.53 -6.84 -12.04
N VAL A 78 -19.32 -8.15 -12.23
CA VAL A 78 -18.21 -8.90 -11.59
C VAL A 78 -16.86 -8.34 -12.00
N LEU A 79 -16.69 -8.05 -13.30
CA LEU A 79 -15.46 -7.45 -13.83
C LEU A 79 -15.16 -6.09 -13.21
N ARG A 80 -16.17 -5.22 -13.06
CA ARG A 80 -16.02 -3.91 -12.39
C ARG A 80 -15.59 -4.05 -10.94
N PHE A 81 -16.22 -4.95 -10.19
CA PHE A 81 -15.85 -5.21 -8.80
C PHE A 81 -14.45 -5.80 -8.66
N GLY A 82 -13.95 -6.50 -9.68
CA GLY A 82 -12.56 -6.98 -9.73
C GLY A 82 -11.55 -5.90 -10.13
N LEU A 83 -11.90 -5.04 -11.09
CA LEU A 83 -11.01 -4.01 -11.64
C LEU A 83 -10.89 -2.77 -10.74
N VAL A 84 -11.99 -2.33 -10.10
CA VAL A 84 -11.98 -1.10 -9.28
C VAL A 84 -10.92 -1.15 -8.16
N PRO A 85 -10.81 -2.22 -7.35
CA PRO A 85 -9.77 -2.31 -6.34
C PRO A 85 -8.35 -2.30 -6.92
N GLN A 86 -8.15 -2.88 -8.11
CA GLN A 86 -6.85 -2.88 -8.80
C GLN A 86 -6.47 -1.48 -9.28
N VAL A 87 -7.42 -0.72 -9.83
CA VAL A 87 -7.21 0.69 -10.21
C VAL A 87 -6.87 1.54 -8.99
N LEU A 88 -7.57 1.34 -7.88
CA LEU A 88 -7.30 2.04 -6.63
C LEU A 88 -5.91 1.70 -6.07
N LEU A 89 -5.51 0.43 -6.11
CA LEU A 89 -4.18 -0.02 -5.69
C LEU A 89 -3.08 0.59 -6.58
N PHE A 90 -3.31 0.68 -7.89
CA PHE A 90 -2.39 1.34 -8.81
C PHE A 90 -2.26 2.84 -8.52
N ALA A 91 -3.37 3.55 -8.34
CA ALA A 91 -3.37 4.97 -7.99
C ALA A 91 -2.67 5.23 -6.65
N TRP A 92 -2.87 4.36 -5.67
CA TRP A 92 -2.12 4.38 -4.42
C TRP A 92 -0.62 4.20 -4.65
N ALA A 93 -0.20 3.20 -5.42
CA ALA A 93 1.22 2.96 -5.70
C ALA A 93 1.88 4.15 -6.41
N ALA A 94 1.21 4.75 -7.40
CA ALA A 94 1.67 5.96 -8.06
C ALA A 94 1.81 7.13 -7.07
N THR A 95 0.86 7.27 -6.15
CA THR A 95 0.90 8.30 -5.11
C THR A 95 2.07 8.08 -4.15
N VAL A 96 2.36 6.84 -3.75
CA VAL A 96 3.55 6.50 -2.95
C VAL A 96 4.81 6.98 -3.65
N VAL A 97 4.97 6.70 -4.95
CA VAL A 97 6.16 7.15 -5.72
C VAL A 97 6.25 8.66 -5.75
N VAL A 98 5.19 9.35 -6.16
CA VAL A 98 5.17 10.82 -6.28
C VAL A 98 5.48 11.49 -4.95
N LEU A 99 4.81 11.09 -3.87
CA LEU A 99 5.03 11.68 -2.55
C LEU A 99 6.40 11.33 -1.97
N THR A 100 6.95 10.17 -2.30
CA THR A 100 8.31 9.78 -1.92
C THR A 100 9.36 10.62 -2.63
N VAL A 101 9.24 10.80 -3.95
CA VAL A 101 10.14 11.66 -4.75
C VAL A 101 10.04 13.11 -4.29
N ALA A 102 8.83 13.61 -4.05
CA ALA A 102 8.59 14.97 -3.56
C ALA A 102 8.93 15.15 -2.07
N LYS A 103 9.25 14.08 -1.34
CA LYS A 103 9.48 14.07 0.12
C LYS A 103 8.39 14.78 0.93
N ALA A 104 7.14 14.68 0.49
CA ALA A 104 6.05 15.46 1.08
C ALA A 104 5.66 14.94 2.47
N ARG A 105 5.61 15.82 3.49
CA ARG A 105 5.17 15.45 4.86
C ARG A 105 3.79 14.81 4.91
N ILE A 106 2.88 15.21 4.03
CA ILE A 106 1.51 14.68 3.98
C ILE A 106 1.49 13.17 3.70
N ALA A 107 2.56 12.61 3.11
CA ALA A 107 2.70 11.19 2.85
C ALA A 107 2.55 10.34 4.11
N ILE A 108 2.98 10.86 5.27
CA ILE A 108 2.92 10.13 6.54
C ILE A 108 1.47 9.79 6.92
N THR A 109 0.54 10.69 6.62
CA THR A 109 -0.88 10.51 6.95
C THR A 109 -1.64 9.93 5.77
N LEU A 110 -1.41 10.44 4.57
CA LEU A 110 -2.23 10.14 3.40
C LEU A 110 -2.05 8.70 2.90
N LEU A 111 -0.81 8.24 2.75
CA LEU A 111 -0.51 6.91 2.20
C LEU A 111 -1.12 5.75 3.00
N PRO A 112 -1.02 5.71 4.34
CA PRO A 112 -1.63 4.62 5.10
C PRO A 112 -3.16 4.65 5.06
N TRP A 113 -3.79 5.83 5.09
CA TRP A 113 -5.25 5.94 4.97
C TRP A 113 -5.77 5.54 3.59
N MET A 114 -5.06 5.92 2.52
CA MET A 114 -5.40 5.48 1.18
C MET A 114 -5.31 3.95 1.06
N LEU A 115 -4.29 3.32 1.66
CA LEU A 115 -4.19 1.85 1.63
C LEU A 115 -5.34 1.17 2.37
N VAL A 116 -5.79 1.72 3.51
CA VAL A 116 -6.98 1.25 4.21
C VAL A 116 -8.23 1.34 3.31
N ALA A 117 -8.40 2.46 2.60
CA ALA A 117 -9.50 2.61 1.64
C ALA A 117 -9.43 1.58 0.50
N VAL A 118 -8.23 1.29 -0.02
CA VAL A 118 -8.01 0.24 -1.03
C VAL A 118 -8.43 -1.12 -0.49
N VAL A 119 -8.00 -1.49 0.73
CA VAL A 119 -8.38 -2.78 1.34
C VAL A 119 -9.88 -2.87 1.58
N ALA A 120 -10.53 -1.79 2.02
CA ALA A 120 -11.98 -1.73 2.17
C ALA A 120 -12.72 -1.92 0.83
N ALA A 121 -12.24 -1.27 -0.23
CA ALA A 121 -12.78 -1.44 -1.58
C ALA A 121 -12.57 -2.86 -2.12
N SER A 122 -11.39 -3.46 -1.87
CA SER A 122 -11.12 -4.87 -2.21
C SER A 122 -12.07 -5.81 -1.48
N ALA A 123 -12.27 -5.61 -0.17
CA ALA A 123 -13.17 -6.43 0.62
C ALA A 123 -14.60 -6.33 0.10
N TYR A 124 -15.09 -5.11 -0.11
CA TYR A 124 -16.41 -4.87 -0.70
C TYR A 124 -16.54 -5.54 -2.08
N GLY A 125 -15.56 -5.39 -2.96
CA GLY A 125 -15.58 -6.02 -4.29
C GLY A 125 -15.65 -7.54 -4.22
N GLN A 126 -14.90 -8.18 -3.31
CA GLN A 126 -14.94 -9.63 -3.11
C GLN A 126 -16.32 -10.12 -2.63
N PHE A 127 -16.94 -9.40 -1.69
CA PHE A 127 -18.30 -9.72 -1.23
C PHE A 127 -19.35 -9.46 -2.30
N ALA A 128 -19.26 -8.35 -3.03
CA ALA A 128 -20.21 -7.99 -4.07
C ALA A 128 -20.14 -8.93 -5.29
N ILE A 129 -18.94 -9.41 -5.66
CA ILE A 129 -18.79 -10.47 -6.67
C ILE A 129 -19.47 -11.75 -6.21
N ARG A 130 -19.30 -12.11 -4.94
CA ARG A 130 -19.89 -13.34 -4.40
C ARG A 130 -21.41 -13.28 -4.39
N ASP A 131 -21.96 -12.17 -3.92
CA ASP A 131 -23.40 -11.88 -3.91
C ASP A 131 -23.99 -11.91 -5.33
N ALA A 132 -23.30 -11.31 -6.29
CA ALA A 132 -23.69 -11.34 -7.70
C ALA A 132 -23.71 -12.76 -8.28
N ILE A 133 -22.74 -13.62 -7.94
CA ILE A 133 -22.64 -14.98 -8.48
C ILE A 133 -23.61 -15.95 -7.79
N SER A 134 -23.88 -15.76 -6.50
CA SER A 134 -24.72 -16.67 -5.71
C SER A 134 -25.56 -15.89 -4.69
N PRO A 135 -26.66 -15.25 -5.13
CA PRO A 135 -27.45 -14.35 -4.29
C PRO A 135 -28.11 -15.05 -3.09
N ASP A 136 -28.50 -16.32 -3.24
CA ASP A 136 -29.05 -17.15 -2.15
C ASP A 136 -27.96 -17.94 -1.39
N GLY A 137 -26.69 -17.79 -1.77
CA GLY A 137 -25.56 -18.62 -1.35
C GLY A 137 -24.72 -18.02 -0.23
N ALA A 138 -25.36 -17.35 0.74
CA ALA A 138 -24.75 -16.90 1.99
C ALA A 138 -24.39 -18.11 2.89
N ASP A 139 -23.53 -18.99 2.38
CA ASP A 139 -23.02 -20.15 3.08
C ASP A 139 -21.75 -19.77 3.85
N LEU A 140 -21.65 -20.22 5.10
CA LEU A 140 -20.50 -20.00 5.97
C LEU A 140 -19.19 -20.46 5.31
N GLY A 141 -19.24 -21.50 4.46
CA GLY A 141 -18.09 -21.97 3.69
C GLY A 141 -17.58 -20.94 2.66
N ALA A 142 -18.48 -20.17 2.05
CA ALA A 142 -18.11 -19.12 1.10
C ALA A 142 -17.42 -17.94 1.79
N PHE A 143 -17.90 -17.58 2.98
CA PHE A 143 -17.27 -16.56 3.82
C PHE A 143 -15.87 -17.02 4.27
N ALA A 144 -15.76 -18.27 4.74
CA ALA A 144 -14.49 -18.85 5.17
C ALA A 144 -13.44 -18.89 4.04
N ALA A 145 -13.86 -19.05 2.77
CA ALA A 145 -12.95 -19.04 1.63
C ALA A 145 -12.35 -17.64 1.35
N LEU A 146 -13.08 -16.55 1.67
CA LEU A 146 -12.59 -15.17 1.49
C LEU A 146 -11.69 -14.72 2.65
N MET A 147 -11.91 -15.27 3.85
CA MET A 147 -11.22 -14.84 5.07
C MET A 147 -9.68 -14.84 4.99
N PRO A 148 -8.99 -15.86 4.45
CA PRO A 148 -7.53 -15.85 4.35
C PRO A 148 -7.00 -14.66 3.53
N GLY A 149 -7.65 -14.36 2.40
CA GLY A 149 -7.28 -13.25 1.53
C GLY A 149 -7.55 -11.89 2.15
N LEU A 150 -8.68 -11.74 2.86
CA LEU A 150 -9.02 -10.52 3.58
C LEU A 150 -8.09 -10.28 4.77
N LEU A 151 -7.75 -11.33 5.53
CA LEU A 151 -6.81 -11.23 6.64
C LEU A 151 -5.40 -10.88 6.16
N ALA A 152 -4.93 -11.49 5.07
CA ALA A 152 -3.63 -11.14 4.49
C ALA A 152 -3.57 -9.66 4.08
N GLN A 153 -4.62 -9.14 3.45
CA GLN A 153 -4.73 -7.73 3.09
C GLN A 153 -4.79 -6.82 4.33
N ALA A 154 -5.57 -7.20 5.35
CA ALA A 154 -5.68 -6.45 6.60
C ALA A 154 -4.34 -6.40 7.36
N VAL A 155 -3.62 -7.52 7.43
CA VAL A 155 -2.28 -7.60 8.05
C VAL A 155 -1.28 -6.74 7.27
N GLY A 156 -1.32 -6.78 5.94
CA GLY A 156 -0.48 -5.93 5.09
C GLY A 156 -0.74 -4.43 5.32
N ALA A 157 -2.01 -4.02 5.33
CA ALA A 157 -2.41 -2.65 5.61
C ALA A 157 -2.03 -2.23 7.04
N ALA A 158 -2.27 -3.06 8.05
CA ALA A 158 -1.90 -2.78 9.44
C ALA A 158 -0.38 -2.63 9.61
N THR A 159 0.40 -3.50 8.96
CA THR A 159 1.87 -3.43 8.98
C THR A 159 2.36 -2.13 8.34
N PHE A 160 1.79 -1.74 7.21
CA PHE A 160 2.12 -0.48 6.54
C PHE A 160 1.71 0.73 7.38
N PHE A 161 0.53 0.68 8.00
CA PHE A 161 0.02 1.72 8.87
C PHE A 161 0.90 1.91 10.11
N GLY A 162 1.28 0.81 10.78
CA GLY A 162 2.21 0.82 11.90
C GLY A 162 3.59 1.35 11.49
N TYR A 163 4.09 0.94 10.32
CA TYR A 163 5.35 1.47 9.79
C TYR A 163 5.33 2.99 9.66
N PHE A 164 4.27 3.58 9.11
CA PHE A 164 4.15 5.03 8.93
C PHE A 164 3.85 5.81 10.21
N ARG A 165 3.04 5.26 11.14
CA ARG A 165 2.73 5.92 12.42
C ARG A 165 3.85 5.86 13.44
N GLU A 166 4.50 4.71 13.58
CA GLU A 166 5.44 4.44 14.68
C GLU A 166 6.90 4.38 14.21
N GLY A 167 7.11 4.21 12.90
CA GLY A 167 8.45 4.10 12.33
C GLY A 167 9.22 5.42 12.40
N ARG A 168 10.31 5.43 13.17
CA ARG A 168 11.28 6.56 13.17
C ARG A 168 11.87 6.83 11.78
N ARG A 169 11.95 5.82 10.92
CA ARG A 169 12.53 5.91 9.57
C ARG A 169 11.67 6.70 8.58
N PRO A 170 10.38 6.37 8.33
CA PRO A 170 9.52 7.18 7.46
C PRO A 170 9.32 8.59 8.00
N GLN A 171 9.14 8.76 9.32
CA GLN A 171 9.06 10.09 9.92
C GLN A 171 10.32 10.91 9.64
N ALA A 172 11.51 10.35 9.88
CA ALA A 172 12.77 11.05 9.59
C ALA A 172 12.97 11.35 8.09
N TYR A 173 12.42 10.53 7.18
CA TYR A 173 12.50 10.73 5.74
C TYR A 173 11.65 11.92 5.26
N TYR A 174 10.36 11.93 5.63
CA TYR A 174 9.41 12.94 5.14
C TYR A 174 9.43 14.24 5.96
N ILE A 175 9.99 14.25 7.18
CA ILE A 175 10.06 15.46 8.03
C ILE A 175 11.29 16.32 7.73
N ARG A 176 12.38 15.72 7.22
CA ARG A 176 13.65 16.38 6.87
C ARG A 176 13.75 16.83 5.41
N GLY A 177 12.69 16.65 4.62
CA GLY A 177 12.57 17.14 3.24
C GLY A 177 12.21 18.61 3.19
#